data_AF-A0A3D0WRX5-F1
#
_entry.id   AF-A0A3D0WRX5-F1
#
_cell.length_a   1.000
_cell.length_b   1.000
_cell.length_c   1.000
_cell.angle_alpha   90.00
_cell.angle_beta   90.00
_cell.angle_gamma   90.00
#
_symmetry.space_group_name_H-M   'P 1'
#
loop_
_entity.id
_entity.type
_entity.pdbx_description
1 polymer ?
#
loop_
_entity_poly.entity_id
_entity_poly.type
_entity_poly.pdbx_seq_one_letter_code
_entity_poly.pdbx_strand_id
1 'polypeptide(L)'
;LGLQANLWTEYIETPDYVEYMIMPRIAALSEVQWVKPEKKNYEAFLTRLPGLLNLYGKLGYNYATHVFDVQAKMIPNFETNSLDVELSTIDNAPVYYTLDGTVPTVSSTKYDGKFSIRENTEIKAMAIREGGNTSKVLSEKINASKASYKPVTLLTTPDPNYRYTGEGMLVDGLFGNSTNYKTGKWMG
;
A
#
# COMPACT_ATOMS: atom_id res chain seq x y z
N LEU A 1 -20.66 -1.02 -30.14
CA LEU A 1 -20.66 -1.37 -28.70
C LEU A 1 -19.71 -0.43 -27.98
N GLY A 2 -20.15 0.18 -26.88
CA GLY A 2 -19.35 1.11 -26.08
C GLY A 2 -19.09 0.56 -24.68
N LEU A 3 -18.23 1.24 -23.93
CA LEU A 3 -17.94 0.93 -22.52
C LEU A 3 -18.69 1.91 -21.62
N GLN A 4 -19.18 1.44 -20.48
CA GLN A 4 -19.90 2.24 -19.49
C GLN A 4 -19.52 1.77 -18.08
N ALA A 5 -19.57 2.67 -17.10
CA ALA A 5 -19.56 2.33 -15.68
C ALA A 5 -20.91 2.72 -15.06
N ASN A 6 -21.45 1.82 -14.24
CA ASN A 6 -22.70 2.04 -13.54
C ASN A 6 -22.40 2.35 -12.07
N LEU A 7 -23.11 3.33 -11.51
CA LEU A 7 -23.13 3.58 -10.07
C LEU A 7 -24.53 3.30 -9.55
N TRP A 8 -24.65 2.28 -8.71
CA TRP A 8 -25.85 1.98 -7.95
C TRP A 8 -25.75 2.65 -6.58
N THR A 9 -26.85 3.25 -6.12
CA THR A 9 -26.85 4.14 -4.96
C THR A 9 -27.56 3.55 -3.75
N GLU A 10 -27.66 2.21 -3.62
CA GLU A 10 -28.35 1.58 -2.49
C GLU A 10 -27.76 1.98 -1.14
N TYR A 11 -26.44 2.24 -1.09
CA TYR A 11 -25.70 2.63 0.11
C TYR A 11 -25.02 4.00 -0.05
N ILE A 12 -25.51 4.84 -0.98
CA ILE A 12 -24.93 6.16 -1.26
C ILE A 12 -25.96 7.24 -0.98
N GLU A 13 -25.88 7.82 0.20
CA GLU A 13 -26.89 8.75 0.72
C GLU A 13 -26.68 10.21 0.30
N THR A 14 -25.44 10.59 -0.05
CA THR A 14 -25.08 11.99 -0.36
C THR A 14 -24.41 12.15 -1.73
N PRO A 15 -24.60 13.30 -2.41
CA PRO A 15 -23.87 13.62 -3.65
C PRO A 15 -22.35 13.62 -3.45
N ASP A 16 -21.85 14.11 -2.33
CA ASP A 16 -20.42 14.09 -2.03
C ASP A 16 -19.86 12.65 -2.00
N TYR A 17 -20.65 11.69 -1.54
CA TYR A 17 -20.26 10.29 -1.51
C TYR A 17 -20.36 9.63 -2.89
N VAL A 18 -21.28 10.10 -3.76
CA VAL A 18 -21.28 9.76 -5.19
C VAL A 18 -19.96 10.18 -5.84
N GLU A 19 -19.51 11.42 -5.61
CA GLU A 19 -18.24 11.92 -6.15
C GLU A 19 -17.05 11.11 -5.64
N TYR A 20 -16.98 10.86 -4.32
CA TYR A 20 -15.96 10.00 -3.71
C TYR A 20 -15.93 8.59 -4.31
N MET A 21 -17.11 8.02 -4.61
CA MET A 21 -17.20 6.72 -5.24
C MET A 21 -16.74 6.78 -6.70
N ILE A 22 -17.14 7.77 -7.49
CA ILE A 22 -16.80 7.80 -8.91
C ILE A 22 -15.35 8.23 -9.16
N MET A 23 -14.83 9.18 -8.39
CA MET A 23 -13.51 9.77 -8.61
C MET A 23 -12.46 9.17 -7.67
N PRO A 24 -11.26 8.79 -8.16
CA PRO A 24 -10.74 8.95 -9.53
C PRO A 24 -11.01 7.77 -10.48
N ARG A 25 -11.84 6.79 -10.11
CA ARG A 25 -12.09 5.58 -10.93
C ARG A 25 -12.55 5.91 -12.35
N ILE A 26 -13.32 6.99 -12.52
CA ILE A 26 -13.76 7.46 -13.84
C ILE A 26 -12.61 7.85 -14.76
N ALA A 27 -11.47 8.33 -14.24
CA ALA A 27 -10.30 8.63 -15.05
C ALA A 27 -9.72 7.36 -15.70
N ALA A 28 -9.68 6.25 -14.96
CA ALA A 28 -9.25 4.96 -15.48
C ALA A 28 -10.24 4.43 -16.55
N LEU A 29 -11.55 4.61 -16.33
CA LEU A 29 -12.57 4.28 -17.34
C LEU A 29 -12.39 5.10 -18.62
N SER A 30 -12.18 6.42 -18.51
CA SER A 30 -11.95 7.30 -19.65
C SER A 30 -10.70 6.90 -20.44
N GLU A 31 -9.62 6.49 -19.75
CA GLU A 31 -8.43 5.95 -20.43
C GLU A 31 -8.76 4.64 -21.17
N VAL A 32 -9.54 3.74 -20.55
CA VAL A 32 -9.94 2.48 -21.20
C VAL A 32 -10.80 2.72 -22.44
N GLN A 33 -11.69 3.71 -22.40
CA GLN A 33 -12.58 4.11 -23.49
C GLN A 33 -11.83 4.78 -24.65
N TRP A 34 -10.85 5.63 -24.34
CA TRP A 34 -10.23 6.50 -25.34
C TRP A 34 -8.90 5.97 -25.89
N VAL A 35 -8.11 5.26 -25.07
CA VAL A 35 -6.75 4.84 -25.42
C VAL A 35 -6.76 3.43 -26.04
N LYS A 36 -6.01 3.27 -27.14
CA LYS A 36 -5.82 1.97 -27.80
C LYS A 36 -5.16 0.96 -26.84
N PRO A 37 -5.53 -0.34 -26.85
CA PRO A 37 -5.00 -1.34 -25.93
C PRO A 37 -3.47 -1.40 -25.85
N GLU A 38 -2.79 -1.29 -27.00
CA GLU A 38 -1.32 -1.33 -27.11
C GLU A 38 -0.61 -0.19 -26.37
N LYS A 39 -1.30 0.92 -26.09
CA LYS A 39 -0.76 2.09 -25.40
C LYS A 39 -1.14 2.13 -23.92
N LYS A 40 -1.92 1.16 -23.43
CA LYS A 40 -2.34 1.12 -22.02
C LYS A 40 -1.17 0.69 -21.16
N ASN A 41 -0.78 1.57 -20.24
CA ASN A 41 0.29 1.29 -19.28
C ASN A 41 -0.12 1.88 -17.92
N TYR A 42 -0.26 1.01 -16.92
CA TYR A 42 -0.74 1.38 -15.60
C TYR A 42 0.21 2.31 -14.85
N GLU A 43 1.52 2.05 -14.91
CA GLU A 43 2.54 2.92 -14.31
C GLU A 43 2.51 4.32 -14.93
N ALA A 44 2.41 4.39 -16.26
CA ALA A 44 2.28 5.66 -16.97
C ALA A 44 0.98 6.39 -16.59
N PHE A 45 -0.13 5.69 -16.37
CA PHE A 45 -1.37 6.28 -15.87
C PHE A 45 -1.20 6.88 -14.47
N LEU A 46 -0.57 6.14 -13.54
CA LEU A 46 -0.35 6.60 -12.18
C LEU A 46 0.52 7.87 -12.11
N THR A 47 1.50 8.03 -13.01
CA THR A 47 2.30 9.28 -13.05
C THR A 47 1.51 10.51 -13.52
N ARG A 48 0.45 10.32 -14.34
CA ARG A 48 -0.39 11.43 -14.84
C ARG A 48 -1.54 11.77 -13.89
N LEU A 49 -1.99 10.79 -13.10
CA LEU A 49 -3.16 10.91 -12.24
C LEU A 49 -3.07 12.08 -11.22
N PRO A 50 -1.93 12.34 -10.54
CA PRO A 50 -1.81 13.48 -9.62
C PRO A 50 -2.13 14.83 -10.26
N GLY A 51 -1.78 15.04 -11.54
CA GLY A 51 -2.08 16.27 -12.26
C GLY A 51 -3.59 16.47 -12.46
N LEU A 52 -4.33 15.39 -12.72
CA LEU A 52 -5.79 15.40 -12.83
C LEU A 52 -6.46 15.63 -11.47
N LEU A 53 -5.94 15.00 -10.41
CA LEU A 53 -6.46 15.18 -9.05
C LEU A 53 -6.26 16.61 -8.53
N ASN A 54 -5.18 17.28 -8.92
CA ASN A 54 -4.99 18.71 -8.63
C ASN A 54 -6.08 19.57 -9.29
N LEU A 55 -6.51 19.22 -10.52
CA LEU A 55 -7.63 19.90 -11.17
C LEU A 55 -8.94 19.65 -10.41
N TYR A 56 -9.21 18.41 -9.97
CA TYR A 56 -10.38 18.10 -9.16
C TYR A 56 -10.41 18.90 -7.86
N GLY A 57 -9.27 19.00 -7.17
CA GLY A 57 -9.15 19.83 -5.97
C GLY A 57 -9.43 21.31 -6.22
N LYS A 58 -8.97 21.87 -7.35
CA LYS A 58 -9.25 23.27 -7.73
C LYS A 58 -10.71 23.53 -8.10
N LEU A 59 -11.39 22.53 -8.67
CA LEU A 59 -12.80 22.60 -9.04
C LEU A 59 -13.73 22.30 -7.85
N GLY A 60 -13.18 21.86 -6.72
CA GLY A 60 -13.95 21.55 -5.51
C GLY A 60 -14.65 20.20 -5.54
N TYR A 61 -14.21 19.25 -6.37
CA TYR A 61 -14.76 17.90 -6.40
C TYR A 61 -14.22 17.04 -5.26
N ASN A 62 -15.08 16.21 -4.67
CA ASN A 62 -14.70 15.21 -3.69
C ASN A 62 -14.21 13.93 -4.39
N TYR A 63 -13.07 13.38 -3.97
CA TYR A 63 -12.50 12.18 -4.59
C TYR A 63 -11.77 11.29 -3.57
N ALA A 64 -11.66 10.00 -3.88
CA ALA A 64 -10.95 9.06 -3.05
C ALA A 64 -9.43 9.30 -3.08
N THR A 65 -8.81 9.37 -1.90
CA THR A 65 -7.38 9.67 -1.71
C THR A 65 -6.50 8.43 -1.55
N HIS A 66 -7.06 7.22 -1.67
CA HIS A 66 -6.30 5.96 -1.50
C HIS A 66 -5.09 5.81 -2.42
N VAL A 67 -5.14 6.44 -3.59
CA VAL A 67 -4.01 6.44 -4.53
C VAL A 67 -2.78 7.15 -3.97
N PHE A 68 -2.96 8.03 -2.98
CA PHE A 68 -1.90 8.78 -2.31
C PHE A 68 -1.35 8.08 -1.05
N ASP A 69 -1.89 6.92 -0.69
CA ASP A 69 -1.44 6.14 0.46
C ASP A 69 -0.01 5.60 0.25
N VAL A 70 0.74 5.48 1.35
CA VAL A 70 2.10 4.92 1.34
C VAL A 70 1.99 3.42 1.11
N GLN A 71 2.65 2.94 0.06
CA GLN A 71 2.82 1.51 -0.19
C GLN A 71 4.10 1.05 0.50
N ALA A 72 4.01 0.02 1.33
CA ALA A 72 5.17 -0.64 1.91
C ALA A 72 5.36 -2.03 1.31
N LYS A 73 6.58 -2.30 0.86
CA LYS A 73 7.05 -3.65 0.53
C LYS A 73 8.01 -4.07 1.64
N MET A 74 7.73 -5.23 2.23
CA MET A 74 8.53 -5.83 3.30
C MET A 74 9.13 -7.10 2.76
N ILE A 75 10.45 -7.09 2.56
CA ILE A 75 11.18 -8.17 1.89
C ILE A 75 12.11 -8.81 2.92
N PRO A 76 11.83 -10.04 3.39
CA PRO A 76 12.70 -10.72 4.33
C PRO A 76 14.01 -11.10 3.64
N ASN A 77 15.13 -10.70 4.23
CA ASN A 77 16.47 -11.00 3.76
C ASN A 77 17.14 -12.00 4.72
N PHE A 78 17.22 -13.25 4.26
CA PHE A 78 17.78 -14.37 5.02
C PHE A 78 19.31 -14.37 5.08
N GLU A 79 19.98 -13.66 4.18
CA GLU A 79 21.45 -13.53 4.20
C GLU A 79 21.91 -12.56 5.29
N THR A 80 21.25 -11.40 5.36
CA THR A 80 21.59 -10.34 6.33
C THR A 80 20.81 -10.44 7.64
N ASN A 81 19.94 -11.44 7.76
CA ASN A 81 19.04 -11.67 8.89
C ASN A 81 18.20 -10.42 9.25
N SER A 82 17.63 -9.77 8.24
CA SER A 82 16.86 -8.54 8.42
C SER A 82 15.63 -8.48 7.52
N LEU A 83 14.67 -7.64 7.89
CA LEU A 83 13.55 -7.28 7.02
C LEU A 83 13.87 -5.96 6.32
N ASP A 84 13.98 -6.01 4.99
CA ASP A 84 14.16 -4.81 4.18
C ASP A 84 12.80 -4.18 3.91
N VAL A 85 12.67 -2.90 4.27
CA VAL A 85 11.44 -2.13 4.12
C VAL A 85 11.64 -1.09 3.03
N GLU A 86 10.80 -1.17 2.00
CA GLU A 86 10.73 -0.20 0.93
C GLU A 86 9.40 0.53 0.97
N LEU A 87 9.45 1.86 1.08
CA LEU A 87 8.27 2.73 1.05
C LEU A 87 8.21 3.47 -0.28
N SER A 88 7.03 3.51 -0.89
CA SER A 88 6.80 4.23 -2.15
C SER A 88 5.44 4.91 -2.17
N THR A 89 5.36 6.01 -2.92
CA THR A 89 4.13 6.78 -3.18
C THR A 89 4.02 7.03 -4.68
N ILE A 90 2.81 7.23 -5.20
CA ILE A 90 2.60 7.43 -6.65
C ILE A 90 3.22 8.72 -7.18
N ASP A 91 3.44 9.70 -6.30
CA ASP A 91 3.88 11.05 -6.61
C ASP A 91 5.27 11.36 -6.06
N ASN A 92 5.99 10.35 -5.57
CA ASN A 92 7.29 10.49 -4.90
C ASN A 92 7.28 11.54 -3.78
N ALA A 93 6.13 11.70 -3.10
CA ALA A 93 5.99 12.62 -1.98
C ALA A 93 6.92 12.21 -0.82
N PRO A 94 7.41 13.18 -0.02
CA PRO A 94 8.20 12.90 1.18
C PRO A 94 7.43 11.98 2.15
N VAL A 95 8.01 10.81 2.42
CA VAL A 95 7.48 9.86 3.40
C VAL A 95 8.26 9.99 4.70
N TYR A 96 7.54 10.13 5.79
CA TYR A 96 8.09 10.17 7.14
C TYR A 96 7.66 8.92 7.89
N TYR A 97 8.57 8.33 8.66
CA TYR A 97 8.28 7.13 9.42
C TYR A 97 8.82 7.18 10.84
N THR A 98 8.22 6.36 11.69
CA THR A 98 8.59 6.12 13.08
C THR A 98 8.69 4.62 13.31
N LEU A 99 9.55 4.22 14.24
CA LEU A 99 9.80 2.82 14.61
C LEU A 99 9.29 2.49 16.04
N ASP A 100 8.85 3.52 16.76
CA ASP A 100 8.35 3.43 18.14
C ASP A 100 6.81 3.34 18.22
N GLY A 101 6.13 3.28 17.07
CA GLY A 101 4.67 3.30 17.00
C GLY A 101 4.02 4.67 17.24
N THR A 102 4.78 5.76 17.33
CA THR A 102 4.22 7.12 17.38
C THR A 102 3.72 7.57 16.00
N VAL A 103 2.81 8.54 15.95
CA VAL A 103 2.31 9.07 14.67
C VAL A 103 3.44 9.86 14.00
N PRO A 104 3.83 9.51 12.76
CA PRO A 104 4.89 10.24 12.05
C PRO A 104 4.47 11.68 11.75
N THR A 105 5.41 12.61 11.89
CA THR A 105 5.22 14.03 11.58
C THR A 105 6.41 14.55 10.75
N VAL A 106 6.39 15.82 10.35
CA VAL A 106 7.49 16.45 9.61
C VAL A 106 8.83 16.47 10.37
N SER A 107 8.81 16.30 11.69
CA SER A 107 10.02 16.17 12.51
C SER A 107 10.50 14.73 12.68
N SER A 108 9.75 13.74 12.20
CA SER A 108 10.14 12.33 12.21
C SER A 108 11.20 12.04 11.15
N THR A 109 11.74 10.82 11.15
CA THR A 109 12.77 10.42 10.18
C THR A 109 12.19 10.37 8.77
N LYS A 110 12.82 11.11 7.86
CA LYS A 110 12.48 11.08 6.43
C LYS A 110 13.01 9.79 5.80
N TYR A 111 12.17 9.14 5.00
CA TYR A 111 12.57 7.99 4.19
C TYR A 111 13.43 8.46 3.00
N ASP A 112 14.66 7.95 2.92
CA ASP A 112 15.65 8.32 1.89
C ASP A 112 16.20 7.09 1.13
N GLY A 113 15.59 5.91 1.36
CA GLY A 113 16.03 4.66 0.77
C GLY A 113 15.64 3.46 1.63
N LYS A 114 15.82 2.27 1.07
CA LYS A 114 15.55 1.02 1.76
C LYS A 114 16.30 0.98 3.10
N PHE A 115 15.63 0.51 4.14
CA PHE A 115 16.22 0.32 5.46
C PHE A 115 15.87 -1.06 5.99
N SER A 116 16.72 -1.58 6.88
CA SER A 116 16.64 -2.95 7.37
C SER A 116 16.29 -2.97 8.85
N ILE A 117 15.30 -3.78 9.22
CA ILE A 117 14.85 -3.98 10.61
C ILE A 117 15.30 -5.35 11.10
N ARG A 118 15.79 -5.41 12.33
CA ARG A 118 16.27 -6.64 12.99
C ARG A 118 15.60 -6.92 14.34
N GLU A 119 14.85 -5.97 14.85
CA GLU A 119 14.29 -5.99 16.22
C GLU A 119 12.77 -5.78 16.19
N ASN A 120 12.13 -6.00 17.34
CA ASN A 120 10.70 -5.72 17.51
C ASN A 120 10.46 -4.23 17.28
N THR A 121 9.57 -3.89 16.36
CA THR A 121 9.39 -2.52 15.90
C THR A 121 7.98 -2.34 15.38
N GLU A 122 7.33 -1.23 15.74
CA GLU A 122 6.07 -0.83 15.15
C GLU A 122 6.34 0.31 14.16
N ILE A 123 6.32 -0.02 12.87
CA ILE A 123 6.50 0.98 11.82
C ILE A 123 5.19 1.72 11.65
N LYS A 124 5.25 3.05 11.76
CA LYS A 124 4.22 3.91 11.19
C LYS A 124 4.82 4.80 10.14
N ALA A 125 4.16 4.89 8.98
CA ALA A 125 4.61 5.72 7.86
C ALA A 125 3.48 6.58 7.33
N MET A 126 3.80 7.81 6.96
CA MET A 126 2.86 8.77 6.39
C MET A 126 3.55 9.65 5.36
N ALA A 127 2.91 9.83 4.22
CA ALA A 127 3.35 10.81 3.22
C ALA A 127 2.80 12.18 3.62
N ILE A 128 3.69 13.17 3.71
CA ILE A 128 3.35 14.55 4.01
C ILE A 128 3.70 15.41 2.80
N ARG A 129 2.67 15.97 2.17
CA ARG A 129 2.79 16.77 0.93
C ARG A 129 2.81 18.26 1.24
N GLU A 130 3.34 19.02 0.30
CA GLU A 130 3.25 20.48 0.33
C GLU A 130 1.78 20.91 0.37
N GLY A 131 1.45 21.84 1.26
CA GLY A 131 0.07 22.26 1.53
C GLY A 131 -0.65 21.51 2.67
N GLY A 132 0.03 20.59 3.36
CA GLY A 132 -0.50 19.95 4.58
C GLY A 132 -1.36 18.71 4.35
N ASN A 133 -1.50 18.27 3.10
CA ASN A 133 -2.21 17.03 2.77
C ASN A 133 -1.39 15.81 3.22
N THR A 134 -2.03 14.97 4.03
CA THR A 134 -1.42 13.74 4.58
C THR A 134 -2.09 12.51 3.99
N SER A 135 -1.31 11.44 3.80
CA SER A 135 -1.87 10.13 3.48
C SER A 135 -2.50 9.48 4.72
N LYS A 136 -3.22 8.38 4.54
CA LYS A 136 -3.51 7.50 5.66
C LYS A 136 -2.20 7.03 6.30
N VAL A 137 -2.20 6.92 7.62
CA VAL A 137 -1.06 6.35 8.36
C VAL A 137 -1.02 4.85 8.08
N LEU A 138 0.05 4.40 7.43
CA LEU A 138 0.40 2.99 7.35
C LEU A 138 0.90 2.57 8.73
N SER A 139 0.41 1.45 9.25
CA SER A 139 0.84 0.89 10.55
C SER A 139 1.08 -0.59 10.40
N GLU A 140 2.32 -1.02 10.60
CA GLU A 140 2.72 -2.42 10.52
C GLU A 140 3.57 -2.79 11.74
N LYS A 141 3.21 -3.91 12.38
CA LYS A 141 3.91 -4.43 13.55
C LYS A 141 4.84 -5.56 13.12
N ILE A 142 6.11 -5.41 13.46
CA ILE A 142 7.16 -6.41 13.21
C ILE A 142 7.59 -6.98 14.55
N ASN A 143 7.48 -8.30 14.69
CA ASN A 143 8.01 -9.00 15.85
C ASN A 143 9.20 -9.85 15.41
N ALA A 144 10.41 -9.36 15.66
CA ALA A 144 11.64 -10.10 15.47
C ALA A 144 11.98 -10.92 16.72
N SER A 145 12.21 -12.21 16.52
CA SER A 145 12.65 -13.15 17.55
C SER A 145 14.00 -13.77 17.18
N LYS A 146 14.56 -14.62 18.04
CA LYS A 146 15.81 -15.36 17.73
C LYS A 146 15.67 -16.25 16.48
N ALA A 147 14.44 -16.63 16.12
CA ALA A 147 14.15 -17.44 14.93
C ALA A 147 13.93 -16.58 13.67
N SER A 148 13.71 -15.27 13.81
CA SER A 148 13.41 -14.40 12.67
C SER A 148 14.60 -14.31 11.70
N TYR A 149 14.27 -14.34 10.41
CA TYR A 149 15.18 -14.25 9.28
C TYR A 149 16.24 -15.35 9.22
N LYS A 150 16.03 -16.47 9.91
CA LYS A 150 16.88 -17.67 9.83
C LYS A 150 16.41 -18.60 8.72
N PRO A 151 17.31 -19.41 8.13
CA PRO A 151 16.91 -20.44 7.17
C PRO A 151 15.97 -21.43 7.86
N VAL A 152 14.89 -21.78 7.16
CA VAL A 152 13.88 -22.73 7.62
C VAL A 152 13.65 -23.77 6.54
N THR A 153 13.43 -25.02 6.96
CA THR A 153 13.11 -26.12 6.06
C THR A 153 11.86 -26.81 6.57
N LEU A 154 10.88 -26.97 5.69
CA LEU A 154 9.65 -27.69 6.02
C LEU A 154 9.89 -29.19 5.90
N LEU A 155 9.65 -29.93 6.98
CA LEU A 155 9.75 -31.39 6.98
C LEU A 155 8.53 -32.06 6.32
N THR A 156 7.43 -31.32 6.20
CA THR A 156 6.16 -31.76 5.60
C THR A 156 5.71 -30.77 4.53
N THR A 157 5.05 -31.26 3.48
CA THR A 157 4.50 -30.41 2.43
C THR A 157 3.19 -29.76 2.89
N PRO A 158 3.10 -28.41 2.94
CA PRO A 158 1.85 -27.69 3.20
C PRO A 158 0.83 -27.91 2.08
N ASP A 159 -0.44 -27.60 2.34
CA ASP A 159 -1.46 -27.66 1.30
C ASP A 159 -1.12 -26.67 0.17
N PRO A 160 -1.16 -27.09 -1.11
CA PRO A 160 -0.80 -26.22 -2.24
C PRO A 160 -1.59 -24.91 -2.28
N ASN A 161 -2.83 -24.91 -1.80
CA ASN A 161 -3.70 -23.72 -1.83
C ASN A 161 -3.37 -22.70 -0.72
N TYR A 162 -2.60 -23.11 0.29
CA TYR A 162 -2.24 -22.29 1.45
C TYR A 162 -0.73 -22.16 1.66
N ARG A 163 0.06 -22.46 0.62
CA ARG A 163 1.53 -22.34 0.66
C ARG A 163 2.03 -20.88 0.61
N TYR A 164 1.29 -19.99 -0.04
CA TYR A 164 1.61 -18.56 -0.25
C TYR A 164 3.10 -18.31 -0.56
N THR A 165 3.77 -17.43 0.20
CA THR A 165 5.17 -17.02 0.04
C THR A 165 6.16 -18.12 0.48
N GLY A 166 5.68 -19.27 0.94
CA GLY A 166 6.48 -20.41 1.32
C GLY A 166 7.04 -20.33 2.74
N GLU A 167 7.97 -21.23 3.02
CA GLU A 167 8.56 -21.50 4.33
C GLU A 167 9.11 -20.26 5.06
N GLY A 168 9.66 -19.30 4.30
CA GLY A 168 10.20 -18.05 4.83
C GLY A 168 9.17 -17.18 5.54
N MET A 169 7.88 -17.37 5.27
CA MET A 169 6.78 -16.66 5.94
C MET A 169 6.67 -17.01 7.44
N LEU A 170 7.18 -18.17 7.87
CA LEU A 170 7.14 -18.57 9.29
C LEU A 170 8.16 -17.80 10.14
N VAL A 171 9.12 -17.15 9.49
CA VAL A 171 10.28 -16.51 10.13
C VAL A 171 10.51 -15.08 9.61
N ASP A 172 9.56 -14.51 8.86
CA ASP A 172 9.65 -13.15 8.31
C ASP A 172 9.37 -12.03 9.35
N GLY A 173 8.96 -12.42 10.57
CA GLY A 173 8.63 -11.49 11.66
C GLY A 173 7.34 -10.71 11.43
N LEU A 174 6.56 -11.05 10.38
CA LEU A 174 5.28 -10.47 10.07
C LEU A 174 4.16 -11.38 10.60
N PHE A 175 3.20 -10.78 11.28
CA PHE A 175 2.07 -11.51 11.85
C PHE A 175 0.77 -11.15 11.15
N GLY A 176 -0.09 -12.14 10.96
CA GLY A 176 -1.48 -11.91 10.58
C GLY A 176 -2.17 -11.07 11.67
N ASN A 177 -2.69 -9.90 11.29
CA ASN A 177 -3.36 -8.99 12.22
C ASN A 177 -4.85 -9.34 12.46
N SER A 178 -5.35 -10.40 11.84
CA SER A 178 -6.77 -10.78 11.85
C SER A 178 -6.95 -12.29 11.69
N THR A 179 -8.15 -12.77 12.02
CA THR A 179 -8.60 -14.16 11.74
C THR A 179 -8.70 -14.49 10.25
N ASN A 180 -8.39 -13.53 9.37
CA ASN A 180 -8.38 -13.73 7.93
C ASN A 180 -7.08 -14.44 7.49
N TYR A 181 -7.20 -15.75 7.34
CA TYR A 181 -6.13 -16.64 6.89
C TYR A 181 -5.77 -16.46 5.39
N LYS A 182 -6.55 -15.68 4.63
CA LYS A 182 -6.30 -15.44 3.20
C LYS A 182 -5.37 -14.26 2.92
N THR A 183 -4.81 -13.65 3.96
CA THR A 183 -3.93 -12.47 3.86
C THR A 183 -2.53 -12.79 3.33
N GLY A 184 -2.20 -14.08 3.12
CA GLY A 184 -0.85 -14.50 2.76
C GLY A 184 0.17 -14.38 3.90
N LYS A 185 -0.31 -14.09 5.12
CA LYS A 185 0.44 -14.15 6.38
C LYS A 185 0.12 -15.42 7.19
N TRP A 186 -0.46 -16.42 6.55
CA TRP A 186 -0.83 -17.71 7.15
C TRP A 186 -0.44 -18.85 6.21
N MET A 187 -0.06 -19.99 6.77
CA MET A 187 0.24 -21.21 6.03
C MET A 187 -0.56 -22.36 6.63
N GLY A 188 -1.10 -23.23 5.77
CA GLY A 188 -1.96 -24.36 6.14
C GLY A 188 -1.52 -25.67 5.51
#